data_AF-A0A239EKJ7-F1
#
_entry.id   AF-A0A239EKJ7-F1
#
_cell.length_a   1.000
_cell.length_b   1.000
_cell.length_c   1.000
_cell.angle_alpha   90.00
_cell.angle_beta   90.00
_cell.angle_gamma   90.00
#
_symmetry.space_group_name_H-M   'P 1'
#
loop_
_entity.id
_entity.type
_entity.pdbx_description
1 polymer ?
#
loop_
_entity_poly.entity_id
_entity_poly.type
_entity_poly.pdbx_seq_one_letter_code
_entity_poly.pdbx_strand_id
1 'polypeptide(L)'
;MLSRLLTPRWVLAHLVVAALFVATFYLGHWQLTKAEAGGGAVNWSYALQWPLYGFMGLWFYVRMCREEVHRDPDEDEPGNAVVLYQKPRIDTSGDPELAAYNAYLAELNERALRQRADRG
;
A
#
# COMPACT_ATOMS: atom_id res chain seq x y z
N MET A 1 0.31 -21.22 -15.91
CA MET A 1 0.45 -20.56 -14.59
C MET A 1 1.90 -20.32 -14.20
N LEU A 2 2.77 -21.33 -14.15
CA LEU A 2 4.21 -21.16 -13.84
C LEU A 2 4.97 -20.22 -14.80
N SER A 3 4.51 -20.08 -16.04
CA SER A 3 5.04 -19.14 -17.03
C SER A 3 4.98 -17.67 -16.57
N ARG A 4 4.04 -17.27 -15.69
CA ARG A 4 3.99 -15.91 -15.12
C ARG A 4 5.25 -15.61 -14.28
N LEU A 5 5.79 -16.61 -13.58
CA LEU A 5 7.01 -16.49 -12.76
C LEU A 5 8.30 -16.52 -13.59
N LEU A 6 8.22 -16.81 -14.89
CA LEU A 6 9.36 -16.79 -15.81
C LEU A 6 9.47 -15.49 -16.61
N THR A 7 8.59 -14.51 -16.34
CA THR A 7 8.73 -13.18 -16.95
C THR A 7 10.01 -12.49 -16.47
N PRO A 8 10.62 -11.59 -17.25
CA PRO A 8 11.90 -10.96 -16.91
C PRO A 8 11.90 -10.29 -15.53
N ARG A 9 10.78 -9.65 -15.18
CA ARG A 9 10.56 -9.05 -13.86
C ARG A 9 10.69 -10.08 -12.74
N TRP A 10 10.03 -11.21 -12.88
CA TRP A 10 10.07 -12.27 -11.89
C TRP A 10 11.45 -12.93 -11.85
N VAL A 11 12.10 -13.19 -12.98
CA VAL A 11 13.48 -13.72 -13.01
C VAL A 11 14.43 -12.82 -12.23
N LEU A 12 14.35 -11.49 -12.42
CA LEU A 12 15.13 -10.53 -11.63
C LEU A 12 14.81 -10.65 -10.13
N ALA A 13 13.53 -10.77 -9.77
CA ALA A 13 13.14 -10.95 -8.37
C ALA A 13 13.74 -12.24 -7.76
N HIS A 14 13.73 -13.37 -8.47
CA HIS A 14 14.36 -14.61 -8.01
C HIS A 14 15.86 -14.41 -7.77
N LEU A 15 16.55 -13.73 -8.70
CA LEU A 15 17.99 -13.45 -8.58
C LEU A 15 18.30 -12.57 -7.36
N VAL A 16 17.50 -11.50 -7.16
CA VAL A 16 17.65 -10.61 -6.00
C VAL A 16 17.43 -11.38 -4.69
N VAL A 17 16.35 -12.16 -4.61
CA VAL A 17 16.05 -12.95 -3.40
C VAL A 17 17.13 -14.00 -3.15
N ALA A 18 17.61 -14.70 -4.17
CA ALA A 18 18.69 -15.66 -4.05
C ALA A 18 20.00 -14.99 -3.58
N ALA A 19 20.34 -13.83 -4.14
CA ALA A 19 21.52 -13.06 -3.74
C ALA A 19 21.42 -12.59 -2.28
N LEU A 20 20.27 -12.04 -1.86
CA LEU A 20 20.01 -11.64 -0.49
C LEU A 20 20.07 -12.83 0.46
N PHE A 21 19.48 -13.97 0.09
CA PHE A 21 19.52 -15.19 0.88
C PHE A 21 20.97 -15.63 1.12
N VAL A 22 21.78 -15.76 0.07
CA VAL A 22 23.20 -16.10 0.19
C VAL A 22 23.96 -15.07 1.05
N ALA A 23 23.67 -13.78 0.87
CA ALA A 23 24.28 -12.72 1.67
C ALA A 23 23.97 -12.89 3.17
N THR A 24 22.75 -13.28 3.56
CA THR A 24 22.44 -13.52 4.98
C THR A 24 23.26 -14.65 5.60
N PHE A 25 23.53 -15.75 4.87
CA PHE A 25 24.41 -16.81 5.37
C PHE A 25 25.86 -16.36 5.43
N TYR A 26 26.32 -15.58 4.44
CA TYR A 26 27.67 -15.03 4.46
C TYR A 26 27.88 -14.11 5.66
N LEU A 27 26.93 -13.22 5.96
CA LEU A 27 26.96 -12.36 7.13
C LEU A 27 26.93 -13.17 8.44
N GLY A 28 26.09 -14.21 8.51
CA GLY A 28 26.01 -15.10 9.66
C GLY A 28 27.33 -15.82 9.93
N HIS A 29 27.95 -16.39 8.90
CA HIS A 29 29.24 -17.06 8.98
C HIS A 29 30.37 -16.09 9.36
N TRP A 30 30.37 -14.89 8.79
CA TRP A 30 31.34 -13.85 9.16
C TRP A 30 31.19 -13.43 10.63
N GLN A 31 29.97 -13.33 11.15
CA GLN A 31 29.76 -13.05 12.58
C GLN A 31 30.18 -14.22 13.47
N LEU A 32 30.01 -15.47 13.02
CA LEU A 32 30.46 -16.65 13.76
C LEU A 32 31.99 -16.66 13.92
N THR A 33 32.73 -16.44 12.82
CA THR A 33 34.20 -16.35 12.86
C THR A 33 34.70 -15.19 13.74
N LYS A 34 33.96 -14.08 13.81
CA LYS A 34 34.24 -12.97 14.75
C LYS A 34 33.89 -13.29 16.20
N ALA A 35 32.84 -14.07 16.45
CA ALA A 35 32.49 -14.51 17.80
C ALA A 35 33.57 -15.43 18.37
N GLU A 36 34.05 -16.38 17.57
CA GLU A 36 35.12 -17.31 17.94
C GLU A 36 36.46 -16.61 18.23
N ALA A 37 36.74 -15.49 17.54
CA ALA A 37 37.95 -14.69 17.73
C ALA A 37 37.93 -13.75 18.96
N GLY A 38 36.96 -13.90 19.87
CA GLY A 38 36.85 -13.12 21.11
C GLY A 38 35.60 -12.24 21.22
N GLY A 39 34.62 -12.41 20.33
CA GLY A 39 33.33 -11.72 20.40
C GLY A 39 32.33 -12.48 21.28
N GLY A 40 31.87 -11.86 22.37
CA GLY A 40 30.95 -12.46 23.33
C GLY A 40 29.60 -12.93 22.76
N ALA A 41 28.71 -13.42 23.64
CA ALA A 41 27.44 -14.07 23.30
C ALA A 41 26.49 -13.28 22.34
N VAL A 42 26.65 -11.97 22.24
CA VAL A 42 25.89 -11.10 21.31
C VAL A 42 26.24 -11.39 19.84
N ASN A 43 27.49 -11.71 19.52
CA ASN A 43 27.86 -12.02 18.13
C ASN A 43 27.27 -13.36 17.69
N TRP A 44 27.09 -14.30 18.62
CA TRP A 44 26.41 -15.57 18.40
C TRP A 44 24.92 -15.40 18.06
N SER A 45 24.22 -14.50 18.76
CA SER A 45 22.81 -14.23 18.44
C SER A 45 22.66 -13.66 17.03
N TYR A 46 23.54 -12.74 16.62
CA TYR A 46 23.52 -12.22 15.26
C TYR A 46 23.86 -13.29 14.21
N ALA A 47 24.84 -14.15 14.49
CA ALA A 47 25.21 -15.24 13.59
C ALA A 47 24.04 -16.19 13.28
N LEU A 48 23.15 -16.43 14.26
CA LEU A 48 21.94 -17.25 14.10
C LEU A 48 20.74 -16.44 13.56
N GLN A 49 20.63 -15.17 13.94
CA GLN A 49 19.56 -14.28 13.51
C GLN A 49 19.59 -14.03 11.99
N TRP A 50 20.78 -13.92 11.40
CA TRP A 50 20.92 -13.69 9.95
C TRP A 50 20.30 -14.83 9.11
N PRO A 51 20.66 -16.12 9.30
CA PRO A 51 19.98 -17.23 8.65
C PRO A 51 18.46 -17.25 8.89
N LEU A 52 18.00 -16.97 10.11
CA LEU A 52 16.57 -16.94 10.41
C LEU A 52 15.83 -15.90 9.56
N TYR A 53 16.40 -14.71 9.41
CA TYR A 53 15.86 -13.68 8.51
C TYR A 53 15.93 -14.09 7.04
N GLY A 54 16.99 -14.79 6.62
CA GLY A 54 17.07 -15.38 5.28
C GLY A 54 15.91 -16.33 5.00
N PHE A 55 15.65 -17.29 5.90
CA PHE A 55 14.54 -18.23 5.78
C PHE A 55 13.17 -17.54 5.83
N MET A 56 12.99 -16.58 6.74
CA MET A 56 11.76 -15.80 6.84
C MET A 56 11.49 -15.04 5.53
N GLY A 57 12.49 -14.33 5.00
CA GLY A 57 12.38 -13.62 3.72
C GLY A 57 12.07 -14.56 2.55
N LEU A 58 12.73 -15.73 2.50
CA LEU A 58 12.45 -16.75 1.49
C LEU A 58 11.01 -17.28 1.60
N TRP A 59 10.51 -17.51 2.80
CA TRP A 59 9.13 -17.94 3.02
C TRP A 59 8.11 -16.90 2.55
N PHE A 60 8.31 -15.62 2.91
CA PHE A 60 7.45 -14.52 2.43
C PHE A 60 7.48 -14.43 0.90
N TYR A 61 8.66 -14.59 0.29
CA TYR A 61 8.79 -14.58 -1.16
C TYR A 61 8.07 -15.75 -1.82
N VAL A 62 8.22 -16.98 -1.30
CA VAL A 62 7.50 -18.16 -1.80
C VAL A 62 6.00 -17.98 -1.66
N ARG A 63 5.54 -17.42 -0.54
CA ARG A 63 4.13 -17.08 -0.33
C ARG A 63 3.64 -16.07 -1.36
N MET A 64 4.37 -15.00 -1.59
CA MET A 64 4.06 -13.99 -2.63
C MET A 64 3.99 -14.63 -4.03
N CYS A 65 4.93 -15.52 -4.37
CA CYS A 65 4.89 -16.26 -5.64
C CYS A 65 3.65 -17.14 -5.75
N ARG A 66 3.25 -17.81 -4.65
CA ARG A 66 2.04 -18.63 -4.62
C ARG A 66 0.79 -17.77 -4.81
N GLU A 67 0.71 -16.62 -4.14
CA GLU A 67 -0.41 -15.69 -4.29
C GLU A 67 -0.50 -15.19 -5.75
N GLU A 68 0.61 -14.82 -6.38
CA GLU A 68 0.62 -14.41 -7.79
C GLU A 68 0.17 -15.53 -8.75
N VAL A 69 0.55 -16.78 -8.46
CA VAL A 69 0.17 -17.94 -9.29
C VAL A 69 -1.34 -18.23 -9.20
N HIS A 70 -1.95 -17.97 -8.04
CA HIS A 70 -3.39 -18.18 -7.81
C HIS A 70 -4.23 -16.93 -8.10
N ARG A 71 -3.62 -15.78 -8.37
CA ARG A 71 -4.31 -14.54 -8.76
C ARG A 71 -5.06 -14.74 -10.07
N ASP A 72 -6.35 -14.45 -10.05
CA ASP A 72 -7.23 -14.53 -11.20
C ASP A 72 -6.80 -13.47 -12.24
N PRO A 73 -6.58 -13.83 -13.52
CA PRO A 73 -6.29 -12.84 -14.57
C PRO A 73 -7.38 -11.77 -14.71
N ASP A 74 -8.63 -12.03 -14.31
CA ASP A 74 -9.73 -11.06 -14.40
C ASP A 74 -9.66 -9.96 -13.31
N GLU A 75 -8.83 -10.12 -12.27
CA GLU A 75 -8.55 -9.05 -11.27
C GLU A 75 -7.63 -7.94 -11.81
N ASP A 76 -6.90 -8.21 -12.90
CA ASP A 76 -5.99 -7.25 -13.53
C ASP A 76 -6.75 -6.26 -14.45
N GLU A 77 -8.04 -6.49 -14.72
CA GLU A 77 -8.87 -5.45 -15.34
C GLU A 77 -9.01 -4.29 -14.36
N PRO A 78 -8.59 -3.06 -14.70
CA PRO A 78 -8.84 -1.91 -13.86
C PRO A 78 -10.34 -1.80 -13.69
N GLY A 79 -10.82 -2.16 -12.49
CA GLY A 79 -12.23 -2.10 -12.17
C GLY A 79 -12.74 -0.72 -12.52
N ASN A 80 -13.49 -0.64 -13.62
CA ASN A 80 -14.10 0.61 -14.10
C ASN A 80 -15.22 1.08 -13.14
N ALA A 81 -15.30 0.47 -11.95
CA ALA A 81 -15.97 1.00 -10.80
C ALA A 81 -15.21 2.23 -10.31
N VAL A 82 -15.40 3.34 -11.02
CA VAL A 82 -15.26 4.66 -10.43
C VAL A 82 -16.22 4.66 -9.24
N VAL A 83 -15.68 4.41 -8.04
CA VAL A 83 -16.41 4.63 -6.79
C VAL A 83 -16.51 6.13 -6.64
N LEU A 84 -17.43 6.73 -7.38
CA LEU A 84 -17.83 8.10 -7.15
C LEU A 84 -18.32 8.14 -5.71
N TYR A 85 -17.63 8.92 -4.87
CA TYR A 85 -18.12 9.24 -3.54
C TYR A 85 -19.55 9.78 -3.69
N GLN A 86 -20.54 8.95 -3.37
CA GLN A 86 -21.91 9.41 -3.25
C GLN A 86 -22.02 10.12 -1.91
N LYS A 87 -22.01 11.46 -1.95
CA LYS A 87 -22.31 12.27 -0.77
C LYS A 87 -23.64 11.77 -0.18
N PRO A 88 -23.68 11.39 1.12
CA PRO A 88 -24.92 11.02 1.78
C PRO A 88 -25.97 12.13 1.58
N ARG A 89 -27.11 11.79 0.98
CA ARG A 89 -28.21 12.74 0.81
C ARG A 89 -29.00 12.75 2.12
N ILE A 90 -28.79 13.79 2.92
CA ILE A 90 -29.61 14.06 4.10
C ILE A 90 -30.94 14.61 3.58
N ASP A 91 -32.05 13.96 3.91
CA ASP A 91 -33.39 14.44 3.56
C ASP A 91 -33.78 15.57 4.49
N THR A 92 -33.63 16.80 4.01
CA THR A 92 -33.96 18.02 4.74
C THR A 92 -35.22 18.70 4.18
N SER A 93 -36.03 18.01 3.37
CA SER A 93 -37.16 18.63 2.66
C SER A 93 -38.28 19.15 3.57
N GLY A 94 -38.29 18.76 4.84
CA GLY A 94 -39.26 19.17 5.85
C GLY A 94 -38.71 20.10 6.94
N ASP A 95 -37.46 20.54 6.86
CA ASP A 95 -36.85 21.38 7.90
C ASP A 95 -37.26 22.86 7.74
N PRO A 96 -38.09 23.41 8.65
CA PRO A 96 -38.53 24.80 8.58
C PRO A 96 -37.38 25.80 8.75
N GLU A 97 -36.32 25.44 9.49
CA GLU A 97 -35.16 26.31 9.71
C GLU A 97 -34.37 26.45 8.39
N LEU A 98 -34.16 25.34 7.69
CA LEU A 98 -33.47 25.34 6.41
C LEU A 98 -34.26 26.08 5.31
N ALA A 99 -35.59 25.96 5.31
CA ALA A 99 -36.45 26.70 4.40
C ALA A 99 -36.36 28.23 4.64
N ALA A 100 -36.38 28.66 5.90
CA ALA A 100 -36.21 30.06 6.28
C ALA A 100 -34.81 30.58 5.89
N TYR A 101 -33.78 29.78 6.11
CA TYR A 101 -32.41 30.13 5.75
C TYR A 101 -32.22 30.28 4.23
N ASN A 102 -32.77 29.36 3.43
CA ASN A 102 -32.72 29.44 1.97
C ASN A 102 -33.46 30.66 1.43
N ALA A 103 -34.61 31.04 2.03
CA ALA A 103 -35.32 32.26 1.68
C ALA A 103 -34.50 33.53 1.98
N TYR A 104 -33.82 33.56 3.12
CA TYR A 104 -32.91 34.65 3.48
C TYR A 104 -31.72 34.76 2.51
N LEU A 105 -31.10 33.64 2.14
CA LEU A 105 -30.03 33.62 1.16
C LEU A 105 -30.48 34.11 -0.21
N ALA A 106 -31.70 33.77 -0.63
CA ALA A 106 -32.29 34.25 -1.88
C ALA A 106 -32.45 35.78 -1.86
N GLU A 107 -32.98 36.34 -0.77
CA GLU A 107 -33.11 37.78 -0.60
C GLU A 107 -31.73 38.48 -0.66
N LEU A 108 -30.73 37.94 0.03
CA LEU A 108 -29.38 38.51 0.02
C LEU A 108 -28.77 38.49 -1.38
N ASN A 109 -28.99 37.41 -2.13
CA ASN A 109 -28.53 37.30 -3.52
C ASN A 109 -29.22 38.32 -4.43
N GLU A 110 -30.53 38.50 -4.30
CA GLU A 110 -31.26 39.54 -5.05
C GLU A 110 -30.78 40.95 -4.72
N ARG A 111 -30.48 41.24 -3.45
CA ARG A 111 -29.90 42.53 -3.03
C ARG A 111 -28.50 42.71 -3.64
N ALA A 112 -27.67 41.67 -3.64
CA ALA A 112 -26.33 41.72 -4.23
C ALA A 112 -26.37 41.89 -5.76
N LEU A 113 -27.30 41.22 -6.44
CA LEU A 113 -27.51 41.37 -7.89
C LEU A 113 -27.99 42.77 -8.24
N ARG A 114 -28.94 43.33 -7.47
CA ARG A 114 -29.39 44.72 -7.61
C ARG A 114 -28.24 45.71 -7.42
N GLN A 115 -27.44 45.57 -6.36
CA GLN A 115 -26.26 46.41 -6.12
C GLN A 115 -25.19 46.31 -7.21
N ARG A 116 -25.02 45.13 -7.83
CA ARG A 116 -24.12 44.96 -8.99
C ARG A 116 -24.66 45.66 -10.23
N ALA A 117 -25.97 45.60 -10.47
CA ALA A 117 -26.62 46.27 -11.59
C ALA A 117 -26.56 47.81 -11.46
N ASP A 118 -26.70 48.35 -10.24
CA ASP A 118 -26.64 49.79 -9.99
C ASP A 118 -25.22 50.37 -10.06
N ARG A 119 -24.18 49.52 -10.05
CA ARG A 119 -22.75 49.92 -10.07
C ARG A 119 -22.05 49.71 -11.42
N GLY A 120 -22.74 49.11 -12.40
CA GLY A 120 -22.23 48.91 -13.77
C GLY A 120 -22.82 49.96 -14.71
#